data_AF-A0A2S0USS6-F1
#
_entry.id   AF-A0A2S0USS6-F1
#
_cell.length_a   1.000
_cell.length_b   1.000
_cell.length_c   1.000
_cell.angle_alpha   90.00
_cell.angle_beta   90.00
_cell.angle_gamma   90.00
#
_symmetry.space_group_name_H-M   'P 1'
#
loop_
_entity.id
_entity.type
_entity.pdbx_description
1 polymer ?
#
loop_
_entity_poly.entity_id
_entity_poly.type
_entity_poly.pdbx_seq_one_letter_code
_entity_poly.pdbx_strand_id
1 'polypeptide(L)'
;MLGLFNRRPRPNAEAVARLKEWIASLMSLGDKDHIAIAELACHEPGCPDLETVVTVTLADRRRFVLRFPSSVAEVTEAQVQSLKSSVPAP
;
A
#
# COMPACT_ATOMS: atom_id res chain seq x y z
N MET A 1 23.20 1.49 27.32
CA MET A 1 21.96 0.72 27.54
C MET A 1 21.33 0.45 26.18
N LEU A 2 21.26 -0.81 25.76
CA LEU A 2 20.67 -1.21 24.47
C LEU A 2 19.14 -1.16 24.57
N GLY A 3 18.51 -0.25 23.82
CA GLY A 3 17.09 -0.29 23.50
C GLY A 3 16.81 -1.25 22.33
N LEU A 4 17.12 -2.53 22.50
CA LEU A 4 16.62 -3.57 21.60
C LEU A 4 15.12 -3.72 21.86
N PHE A 5 14.32 -3.93 20.80
CA PHE A 5 12.86 -4.11 20.85
C PHE A 5 12.00 -2.84 20.86
N ASN A 6 12.29 -1.88 19.98
CA ASN A 6 11.18 -1.10 19.43
C ASN A 6 10.36 -2.04 18.52
N ARG A 7 9.46 -2.84 19.11
CA ARG A 7 8.54 -3.69 18.35
C ARG A 7 7.72 -2.76 17.47
N ARG A 8 8.05 -2.69 16.18
CA ARG A 8 7.20 -2.00 15.21
C ARG A 8 5.76 -2.49 15.43
N PRO A 9 4.78 -1.57 15.55
CA PRO A 9 3.38 -1.96 15.66
C PRO A 9 3.07 -2.97 14.57
N ARG A 10 2.36 -4.05 14.89
CA ARG A 10 1.96 -5.00 13.86
C ARG A 10 1.09 -4.24 12.85
N PRO A 11 1.32 -4.41 11.52
CA PRO A 11 0.45 -3.82 10.53
C PRO A 11 -1.00 -4.20 10.83
N ASN A 12 -1.90 -3.23 10.80
CA ASN A 12 -3.32 -3.50 11.02
C ASN A 12 -3.82 -4.43 9.91
N ALA A 13 -4.02 -5.71 10.23
CA ALA A 13 -4.35 -6.75 9.25
C ALA A 13 -5.67 -6.46 8.52
N GLU A 14 -6.63 -5.84 9.20
CA GLU A 14 -7.91 -5.42 8.62
C GLU A 14 -7.69 -4.28 7.60
N ALA A 15 -6.89 -3.28 7.95
CA ALA A 15 -6.55 -2.19 7.03
C ALA A 15 -5.79 -2.70 5.79
N VAL A 16 -4.87 -3.65 5.99
CA VAL A 16 -4.13 -4.30 4.89
C VAL A 16 -5.07 -5.09 3.98
N ALA A 17 -6.01 -5.87 4.54
CA ALA A 17 -6.98 -6.63 3.76
C ALA A 17 -7.89 -5.70 2.94
N ARG A 18 -8.45 -4.67 3.57
CA ARG A 18 -9.29 -3.65 2.92
C ARG A 18 -8.56 -2.95 1.77
N LEU A 19 -7.30 -2.55 1.98
CA LEU A 19 -6.51 -1.92 0.92
C LEU A 19 -6.25 -2.89 -0.24
N LYS A 20 -5.99 -4.17 0.03
CA LYS A 20 -5.84 -5.17 -1.05
C LYS A 20 -7.12 -5.30 -1.88
N GLU A 21 -8.29 -5.33 -1.24
CA GLU A 21 -9.58 -5.43 -1.93
C GLU A 21 -9.82 -4.22 -2.85
N TRP A 22 -9.59 -3.00 -2.37
CA TRP A 22 -9.74 -1.80 -3.19
C TRP A 22 -8.79 -1.79 -4.39
N ILE A 23 -7.53 -2.19 -4.21
CA ILE A 23 -6.53 -2.24 -5.29
C ILE A 23 -6.85 -3.34 -6.30
N ALA A 24 -7.27 -4.52 -5.82
CA ALA A 24 -7.70 -5.62 -6.67
C ALA A 24 -8.90 -5.22 -7.54
N SER A 25 -9.88 -4.54 -6.95
CA SER A 25 -11.05 -3.99 -7.67
C SER A 25 -10.64 -2.91 -8.68
N LEU A 26 -9.80 -1.95 -8.27
CA LEU A 26 -9.32 -0.86 -9.12
C LEU A 26 -8.64 -1.37 -10.41
N MET A 27 -7.80 -2.39 -10.28
CA MET A 27 -6.96 -2.92 -11.37
C MET A 27 -7.50 -4.19 -12.00
N SER A 28 -8.70 -4.67 -11.59
CA SER A 28 -9.30 -5.93 -12.04
C SER A 28 -8.35 -7.14 -11.93
N LEU A 29 -7.67 -7.25 -10.77
CA LEU A 29 -6.66 -8.29 -10.55
C LEU A 29 -7.29 -9.68 -10.41
N GLY A 30 -6.61 -10.69 -10.96
CA GLY A 30 -6.97 -12.10 -10.84
C GLY A 30 -6.07 -12.88 -9.88
N ASP A 31 -6.34 -14.18 -9.71
CA ASP A 31 -5.68 -15.06 -8.73
C ASP A 31 -4.16 -15.20 -8.90
N LYS A 32 -3.64 -14.92 -10.10
CA LYS A 32 -2.21 -15.00 -10.41
C LYS A 32 -1.47 -13.69 -10.16
N ASP A 33 -2.20 -12.60 -9.90
CA ASP A 33 -1.63 -11.31 -9.59
C ASP A 33 -1.29 -11.24 -8.09
N HIS A 34 -0.26 -10.47 -7.76
CA HIS A 34 0.24 -10.40 -6.39
C HIS A 34 0.29 -8.95 -5.90
N ILE A 35 -0.29 -8.72 -4.71
CA ILE A 35 -0.23 -7.43 -4.01
C ILE A 35 0.65 -7.57 -2.76
N ALA A 36 1.73 -6.78 -2.70
CA ALA A 36 2.54 -6.57 -1.51
C ALA A 36 2.34 -5.16 -0.97
N ILE A 37 2.16 -5.03 0.36
CA ILE A 37 1.94 -3.75 1.05
C ILE A 37 3.03 -3.60 2.10
N ALA A 38 3.68 -2.44 2.16
CA ALA A 38 4.67 -2.10 3.15
C ALA A 38 4.45 -0.67 3.66
N GLU A 39 4.64 -0.46 4.96
CA GLU A 39 4.70 0.87 5.56
C GLU A 39 6.17 1.26 5.77
N LEU A 40 6.54 2.43 5.27
CA LEU A 40 7.88 2.99 5.33
C LEU A 40 7.86 4.24 6.20
N ALA A 41 8.88 4.46 7.02
CA ALA A 41 8.96 5.69 7.80
C ALA A 41 9.34 6.87 6.91
N CYS A 42 8.51 7.92 6.92
CA CYS A 42 8.80 9.18 6.23
C CYS A 42 9.60 10.07 7.18
N HIS A 43 10.78 10.52 6.75
CA HIS A 43 11.69 11.32 7.60
C HIS A 43 11.67 12.81 7.22
N GLU A 44 10.66 13.24 6.46
CA GLU A 44 10.56 14.62 5.97
C GLU A 44 9.71 15.49 6.90
N PRO A 45 10.10 16.77 7.12
CA PRO A 45 9.31 17.69 7.93
C PRO A 45 7.90 17.90 7.35
N GLY A 46 6.87 17.57 8.11
CA GLY A 46 5.46 17.71 7.69
C GLY A 46 4.85 16.47 7.02
N CYS A 47 5.61 15.39 6.89
CA CYS A 47 5.09 14.10 6.43
C CYS A 47 4.48 13.34 7.62
N PRO A 48 3.38 12.59 7.44
CA PRO A 48 2.99 11.61 8.44
C PRO A 48 4.16 10.63 8.64
N ASP A 49 4.36 10.18 9.88
CA ASP A 49 5.51 9.35 10.25
C ASP A 49 5.67 8.10 9.36
N LEU A 50 4.60 7.70 8.66
CA LEU A 50 4.53 6.54 7.79
C LEU A 50 3.97 6.86 6.39
N GLU A 51 4.52 6.18 5.39
CA GLU A 51 4.06 6.11 4.01
C GLU A 51 3.72 4.67 3.64
N THR A 52 2.57 4.45 3.00
CA THR A 52 2.16 3.13 2.52
C THR A 52 2.56 2.96 1.06
N VAL A 53 3.39 1.94 0.80
CA VAL A 53 3.80 1.55 -0.54
C VAL A 53 3.14 0.21 -0.90
N VAL A 54 2.39 0.22 -2.00
CA VAL A 54 1.74 -0.97 -2.57
C VAL A 54 2.46 -1.35 -3.85
N THR A 55 2.99 -2.56 -3.90
CA THR A 55 3.50 -3.17 -5.13
C THR A 55 2.46 -4.14 -5.67
N VAL A 56 2.04 -3.91 -6.92
CA VAL A 56 1.23 -4.86 -7.69
C VAL A 56 2.12 -5.52 -8.73
N THR A 57 2.12 -6.85 -8.78
CA THR A 57 2.79 -7.64 -9.81
C THR A 57 1.74 -8.44 -10.56
N LEU A 58 1.58 -8.16 -11.85
CA LEU A 58 0.64 -8.88 -12.70
C LEU A 58 1.21 -10.23 -13.11
N ALA A 59 0.32 -11.14 -13.54
CA ALA A 59 0.67 -12.45 -14.06
C ALA A 59 1.64 -12.39 -15.26
N ASP A 60 1.55 -11.32 -16.06
CA ASP A 60 2.45 -11.05 -17.19
C ASP A 60 3.80 -10.42 -16.79
N ARG A 61 4.09 -10.35 -15.48
CA ARG A 61 5.32 -9.82 -14.87
C ARG A 61 5.43 -8.29 -14.90
N ARG A 62 4.44 -7.55 -15.39
CA ARG A 62 4.42 -6.08 -15.20
C ARG A 62 4.28 -5.76 -13.72
N ARG A 63 4.97 -4.69 -13.29
CA ARG A 63 5.02 -4.26 -11.89
C ARG A 63 4.62 -2.80 -11.78
N PHE A 64 3.72 -2.51 -10.85
CA PHE A 64 3.24 -1.17 -10.53
C PHE A 64 3.52 -0.87 -9.06
N VAL A 65 3.92 0.37 -8.78
CA VAL A 65 4.17 0.85 -7.42
C VAL A 65 3.26 2.03 -7.17
N LEU A 66 2.37 1.87 -6.20
CA LEU A 66 1.43 2.89 -5.75
C LEU A 66 1.89 3.38 -4.38
N ARG A 67 1.85 4.68 -4.17
CA ARG A 67 2.36 5.31 -2.95
C ARG A 67 1.28 6.19 -2.34
N PHE A 68 1.08 6.05 -1.04
CA PHE A 68 0.15 6.85 -0.26
C PHE A 68 0.95 7.51 0.87
N PRO A 69 0.95 8.84 0.97
CA PRO A 69 1.68 9.57 2.01
C PRO A 69 0.90 9.51 3.33
N SER A 70 0.63 8.31 3.82
CA SER A 70 -0.08 8.02 5.07
C SER A 70 0.14 6.57 5.50
N SER A 71 -0.18 6.25 6.74
CA SER A 71 -0.22 4.85 7.20
C SER A 71 -1.30 4.04 6.48
N VAL A 72 -1.20 2.71 6.51
CA VAL A 72 -2.15 1.81 5.83
C VAL A 72 -3.56 1.95 6.37
N ALA A 73 -3.67 2.29 7.67
CA ALA A 73 -4.94 2.49 8.35
C ALA A 73 -5.68 3.75 7.87
N GLU A 74 -4.92 4.77 7.45
CA GLU A 74 -5.41 6.08 7.01
C GLU A 74 -5.69 6.13 5.51
N VAL A 75 -5.22 5.14 4.73
CA VAL A 75 -5.55 5.06 3.31
C VAL A 75 -7.05 4.90 3.15
N THR A 76 -7.63 5.77 2.31
CA THR A 76 -9.04 5.81 1.98
C THR A 76 -9.31 5.26 0.58
N GLU A 77 -10.52 4.77 0.36
CA GLU A 77 -10.94 4.30 -0.97
C GLU A 77 -10.86 5.43 -2.03
N ALA A 78 -11.21 6.66 -1.64
CA ALA A 78 -11.13 7.82 -2.55
C ALA A 78 -9.69 8.07 -3.05
N GLN A 79 -8.69 7.92 -2.18
CA GLN A 79 -7.28 8.01 -2.59
C GLN A 79 -6.93 6.88 -3.57
N VAL A 80 -7.36 5.64 -3.30
CA VAL A 80 -7.16 4.52 -4.23
C VAL A 80 -7.80 4.81 -5.60
N GLN A 81 -9.04 5.29 -5.62
CA GLN A 81 -9.74 5.60 -6.85
C GLN A 81 -9.12 6.77 -7.63
N SER A 82 -8.45 7.72 -6.97
CA SER A 82 -7.73 8.80 -7.65
C SER A 82 -6.53 8.30 -8.47
N LEU A 83 -6.00 7.10 -8.17
CA LEU A 83 -4.88 6.50 -8.89
C LEU A 83 -5.26 5.88 -10.24
N LYS A 84 -6.54 5.93 -10.66
CA LYS A 84 -7.01 5.40 -11.96
C LYS A 84 -6.17 5.87 -13.15
N SER A 85 -5.65 7.10 -13.11
CA SER A 85 -4.81 7.65 -14.19
C SER A 85 -3.37 7.10 -14.21
N SER A 86 -2.92 6.50 -13.10
CA SER A 86 -1.55 6.02 -12.89
C SER A 86 -1.41 4.50 -13.04
N VAL A 87 -2.53 3.79 -13.20
CA VAL A 87 -2.58 2.35 -13.44
C VAL A 87 -2.96 2.08 -14.90
N PRO A 88 -2.47 0.98 -15.51
CA PRO A 88 -2.88 0.62 -16.85
C PRO A 88 -4.39 0.39 -16.88
N ALA A 89 -5.02 0.75 -18.00
CA ALA A 89 -6.38 0.31 -18.26
C ALA A 89 -6.44 -1.23 -18.22
N PRO A 90 -7.51 -1.81 -17.67
CA PRO A 90 -7.71 -3.25 -17.66
C PRO A 90 -7.73 -3.84 -19.08
#